data_AF-A0AAW6P4G8-F1
#
_entry.id   AF-A0AAW6P4G8-F1
#
_cell.length_a   1.000
_cell.length_b   1.000
_cell.length_c   1.000
_cell.angle_alpha   90.00
_cell.angle_beta   90.00
_cell.angle_gamma   90.00
#
_symmetry.space_group_name_H-M   'P 1'
#
loop_
_entity.id
_entity.type
_entity.pdbx_description
1 polymer ?
#
loop_
_entity_poly.entity_id
_entity_poly.type
_entity_poly.pdbx_seq_one_letter_code
_entity_poly.pdbx_strand_id
1 'polypeptide(L)'
;MQYLVNSPDATSFLDTAQLDSGLSAILGDPKGIDAHVAPDVQSAHITLKDAAKKIAALVGDPTRTEVQKHAAAKQLAEKVTSHLEKSKAALEAHAEKLKASALAQADLHLGPSSERSALHSEIRSWVREQAKTPEGLLQVKQAMADNDDVAAILWHSPSFLVGLAPSVHEGLRLEALQSRKPELYANLSNSVGLAKLAGKYEAAIRKVAPSFYTPSLAEQASKRVEI
;
A
#
# COMPACT_ATOMS: atom_id res chain seq x y z
N MET A 1 -19.93 -14.61 17.71
CA MET A 1 -21.36 -14.27 17.54
C MET A 1 -21.99 -15.23 16.52
N GLN A 2 -23.31 -15.22 16.31
CA GLN A 2 -23.94 -15.99 15.22
C GLN A 2 -24.13 -15.09 14.00
N TYR A 3 -23.80 -15.58 12.82
CA TYR A 3 -23.86 -14.84 11.55
C TYR A 3 -24.73 -15.58 10.52
N LEU A 4 -25.07 -14.91 9.42
CA LEU A 4 -25.79 -15.53 8.31
C LEU A 4 -24.93 -16.61 7.62
N VAL A 5 -23.61 -16.38 7.54
CA VAL A 5 -22.63 -17.38 7.10
C VAL A 5 -21.80 -17.81 8.32
N ASN A 6 -21.95 -19.06 8.75
CA ASN A 6 -21.33 -19.60 9.96
C ASN A 6 -20.04 -20.40 9.70
N SER A 7 -19.32 -20.12 8.61
CA SER A 7 -17.98 -20.69 8.44
C SER A 7 -17.00 -20.06 9.44
N PRO A 8 -15.96 -20.79 9.88
CA PRO A 8 -14.95 -20.25 10.79
C PRO A 8 -14.31 -18.95 10.26
N ASP A 9 -14.02 -18.91 8.97
CA ASP A 9 -13.40 -17.75 8.32
C ASP A 9 -14.32 -16.52 8.30
N ALA A 10 -15.61 -16.71 7.97
CA ALA A 10 -16.60 -15.64 7.95
C ALA A 10 -16.81 -15.05 9.36
N THR A 11 -16.93 -15.94 10.35
CA THR A 11 -17.12 -15.57 11.75
C THR A 11 -15.91 -14.79 12.27
N SER A 12 -14.70 -15.30 12.01
CA SER A 12 -13.45 -14.65 12.40
C SER A 12 -13.28 -13.27 11.77
N PHE A 13 -13.58 -13.14 10.47
CA PHE A 13 -13.52 -11.86 9.76
C PHE A 13 -14.49 -10.84 10.35
N LEU A 14 -15.75 -11.23 10.58
CA LEU A 14 -16.78 -10.34 11.11
C LEU A 14 -16.55 -9.96 12.58
N ASP A 15 -16.11 -10.91 13.42
CA ASP A 15 -15.75 -10.62 14.82
C ASP A 15 -14.56 -9.66 14.88
N THR A 16 -13.54 -9.88 14.04
CA THR A 16 -12.37 -8.99 13.95
C THR A 16 -12.76 -7.59 13.45
N ALA A 17 -13.64 -7.50 12.45
CA ALA A 17 -14.13 -6.23 11.90
C ALA A 17 -14.92 -5.38 12.89
N GLN A 18 -15.39 -5.94 14.01
CA GLN A 18 -16.07 -5.18 15.06
C GLN A 18 -15.10 -4.52 16.06
N LEU A 19 -13.82 -4.92 16.07
CA LEU A 19 -12.80 -4.42 16.98
C LEU A 19 -11.93 -3.38 16.29
N ASP A 20 -11.58 -2.29 16.98
CA ASP A 20 -10.71 -1.26 16.40
C ASP A 20 -9.32 -1.80 16.06
N SER A 21 -8.75 -2.64 16.93
CA SER A 21 -7.48 -3.33 16.67
C SER A 21 -7.57 -4.31 15.50
N GLY A 22 -8.73 -4.96 15.32
CA GLY A 22 -8.99 -5.84 14.19
C GLY A 22 -9.10 -5.07 12.87
N LEU A 23 -9.79 -3.94 12.87
CA LEU A 23 -9.82 -3.03 11.72
C LEU A 23 -8.44 -2.52 11.37
N SER A 24 -7.62 -2.11 12.35
CA SER A 24 -6.23 -1.71 12.12
C SER A 24 -5.39 -2.85 11.51
N ALA A 25 -5.63 -4.09 11.90
CA ALA A 25 -4.95 -5.25 11.30
C ALA A 25 -5.36 -5.44 9.83
N ILE A 26 -6.65 -5.36 9.53
CA ILE A 26 -7.26 -5.58 8.21
C ILE A 26 -6.98 -4.42 7.24
N LEU A 27 -7.16 -3.17 7.67
CA LEU A 27 -7.20 -1.98 6.82
C LEU A 27 -6.11 -0.95 7.14
N GLY A 28 -5.28 -1.20 8.17
CA GLY A 28 -4.24 -0.27 8.62
C GLY A 28 -4.72 0.68 9.72
N ASP A 29 -3.79 1.24 10.49
CA ASP A 29 -4.12 2.20 11.55
C ASP A 29 -4.12 3.64 11.00
N PRO A 30 -5.28 4.35 10.96
CA PRO A 30 -5.36 5.74 10.50
C PRO A 30 -4.38 6.68 11.22
N LYS A 31 -4.00 6.39 12.48
CA LYS A 31 -3.08 7.24 13.26
C LYS A 31 -1.62 7.12 12.81
N GLY A 32 -1.26 6.01 12.17
CA GLY A 32 0.10 5.72 11.72
C GLY A 32 0.32 5.93 10.22
N ILE A 33 -0.65 6.52 9.52
CA ILE A 33 -0.66 6.69 8.06
C ILE A 33 -0.64 8.19 7.72
N ASP A 34 -0.16 8.51 6.53
CA ASP A 34 -0.17 9.87 5.99
C ASP A 34 -1.56 10.54 6.11
N ALA A 35 -1.57 11.79 6.58
CA ALA A 35 -2.77 12.55 6.87
C ALA A 35 -3.68 12.77 5.65
N HIS A 36 -3.15 12.71 4.42
CA HIS A 36 -3.94 12.88 3.21
C HIS A 36 -4.90 11.71 2.95
N VAL A 37 -4.53 10.51 3.38
CA VAL A 37 -5.31 9.28 3.15
C VAL A 37 -5.85 8.66 4.45
N ALA A 38 -5.41 9.15 5.61
CA ALA A 38 -5.97 8.76 6.90
C ALA A 38 -7.51 8.89 6.97
N PRO A 39 -8.16 9.93 6.39
CA PRO A 39 -9.62 9.99 6.33
C PRO A 39 -10.27 8.84 5.55
N ASP A 40 -9.66 8.42 4.44
CA ASP A 40 -10.16 7.29 3.63
C ASP A 40 -10.08 5.97 4.41
N VAL A 41 -9.01 5.79 5.19
CA VAL A 41 -8.83 4.61 6.06
C VAL A 41 -9.83 4.62 7.21
N GLN A 42 -10.00 5.77 7.86
CA GLN A 42 -10.98 5.92 8.94
C GLN A 42 -12.42 5.71 8.44
N SER A 43 -12.75 6.20 7.25
CA SER A 43 -14.06 5.98 6.63
C SER A 43 -14.29 4.50 6.31
N ALA A 44 -13.26 3.80 5.83
CA ALA A 44 -13.30 2.36 5.60
C ALA A 44 -13.51 1.57 6.90
N HIS A 45 -12.86 1.98 8.00
CA HIS A 45 -13.08 1.39 9.33
C HIS A 45 -14.54 1.50 9.74
N ILE A 46 -15.12 2.71 9.69
CA ILE A 46 -16.51 2.97 10.07
C ILE A 46 -17.46 2.12 9.21
N THR A 47 -17.26 2.14 7.89
CA THR A 47 -18.11 1.42 6.93
C THR A 47 -18.11 -0.08 7.18
N LEU A 48 -16.92 -0.69 7.36
CA LEU A 48 -16.81 -2.12 7.60
C LEU A 48 -17.36 -2.52 8.98
N LYS A 49 -17.07 -1.72 10.03
CA LYS A 49 -17.55 -1.96 11.39
C LYS A 49 -19.07 -1.92 11.48
N ASP A 50 -19.68 -0.88 10.91
CA ASP A 50 -21.14 -0.71 10.91
C ASP A 50 -21.81 -1.81 10.09
N ALA A 51 -21.19 -2.23 9.00
CA ALA A 51 -21.69 -3.33 8.21
C ALA A 51 -21.62 -4.66 8.96
N ALA A 52 -20.51 -4.97 9.63
CA ALA A 52 -20.37 -6.17 10.45
C ALA A 52 -21.43 -6.24 11.57
N LYS A 53 -21.69 -5.11 12.24
CA LYS A 53 -22.78 -5.00 13.23
C LYS A 53 -24.16 -5.25 12.63
N LYS A 54 -24.43 -4.70 11.44
CA LYS A 54 -25.71 -4.93 10.73
C LYS A 54 -25.88 -6.38 10.31
N ILE A 55 -24.82 -7.05 9.85
CA ILE A 55 -24.86 -8.50 9.56
C ILE A 55 -25.17 -9.30 10.84
N ALA A 56 -24.54 -8.98 11.97
CA ALA A 56 -24.83 -9.62 13.25
C ALA A 56 -26.31 -9.42 13.66
N ALA A 57 -26.85 -8.21 13.48
CA ALA A 57 -28.25 -7.90 13.80
C ALA A 57 -29.25 -8.60 12.86
N LEU A 58 -28.91 -8.76 11.57
CA LEU A 58 -29.80 -9.39 10.59
C LEU A 58 -30.14 -10.84 10.95
N VAL A 59 -29.24 -11.57 11.62
CA VAL A 59 -29.51 -12.95 12.07
C VAL A 59 -30.74 -12.99 12.98
N GLY A 60 -30.82 -12.06 13.92
CA GLY A 60 -31.88 -11.96 14.91
C GLY A 60 -33.14 -11.23 14.44
N ASP A 61 -33.17 -10.67 13.22
CA ASP A 61 -34.32 -9.91 12.72
C ASP A 61 -35.52 -10.84 12.46
N PRO A 62 -36.61 -10.75 13.27
CA PRO A 62 -37.78 -11.61 13.09
C PRO A 62 -38.69 -11.15 11.96
N THR A 63 -38.50 -9.94 11.44
CA THR A 63 -39.34 -9.34 10.39
C THR A 63 -38.94 -9.77 8.99
N ARG A 64 -37.82 -10.50 8.85
CA ARG A 64 -37.26 -10.95 7.58
C ARG A 64 -37.19 -12.46 7.51
N THR A 65 -37.54 -13.01 6.35
CA THR A 65 -37.24 -14.41 6.03
C THR A 65 -35.75 -14.59 5.77
N GLU A 66 -35.27 -15.84 5.78
CA GLU A 66 -33.86 -16.15 5.56
C GLU A 66 -33.35 -15.62 4.20
N VAL A 67 -34.15 -15.79 3.15
CA VAL A 67 -33.86 -15.26 1.81
C VAL A 67 -33.74 -13.73 1.83
N GLN A 68 -34.65 -13.04 2.55
CA GLN A 68 -34.62 -11.58 2.68
C GLN A 68 -33.40 -11.08 3.49
N LYS A 69 -32.95 -11.85 4.49
CA LYS A 69 -31.73 -11.55 5.25
C LYS A 69 -30.50 -11.63 4.35
N HIS A 70 -30.36 -12.71 3.58
CA HIS A 70 -29.23 -12.87 2.64
C HIS A 70 -29.23 -11.84 1.51
N ALA A 71 -30.41 -11.47 0.97
CA ALA A 71 -30.50 -10.41 -0.03
C ALA A 71 -30.09 -9.04 0.51
N ALA A 72 -30.49 -8.71 1.75
CA ALA A 72 -30.07 -7.47 2.40
C ALA A 72 -28.58 -7.46 2.72
N ALA A 73 -28.05 -8.59 3.17
CA ALA A 73 -26.63 -8.78 3.41
C ALA A 73 -25.80 -8.65 2.13
N LYS A 74 -26.31 -9.12 0.98
CA LYS A 74 -25.70 -8.89 -0.34
C LYS A 74 -25.61 -7.41 -0.68
N GLN A 75 -26.70 -6.65 -0.54
CA GLN A 75 -26.68 -5.20 -0.78
C GLN A 75 -25.68 -4.48 0.14
N LEU A 76 -25.56 -4.92 1.38
CA LEU A 76 -24.59 -4.36 2.32
C LEU A 76 -23.15 -4.72 1.92
N ALA A 77 -22.89 -5.97 1.51
CA ALA A 77 -21.60 -6.41 1.00
C ALA A 77 -21.16 -5.59 -0.23
N GLU A 78 -22.06 -5.36 -1.19
CA GLU A 78 -21.79 -4.55 -2.38
C GLU A 78 -21.42 -3.10 -2.01
N LYS A 79 -22.13 -2.50 -1.06
CA LYS A 79 -21.83 -1.15 -0.55
C LYS A 79 -20.46 -1.09 0.12
N VAL A 80 -20.14 -2.07 0.98
CA VAL A 80 -18.84 -2.15 1.66
C VAL A 80 -17.73 -2.33 0.64
N THR A 81 -17.86 -3.30 -0.27
CA THR A 81 -16.87 -3.55 -1.33
C THR A 81 -16.63 -2.30 -2.17
N SER A 82 -17.67 -1.62 -2.61
CA SER A 82 -17.53 -0.36 -3.38
C SER A 82 -16.80 0.72 -2.59
N HIS A 83 -17.05 0.84 -1.29
CA HIS A 83 -16.35 1.81 -0.44
C HIS A 83 -14.88 1.44 -0.25
N LEU A 84 -14.58 0.17 0.01
CA LEU A 84 -13.21 -0.31 0.17
C LEU A 84 -12.40 -0.17 -1.12
N GLU A 85 -13.00 -0.42 -2.29
CA GLU A 85 -12.35 -0.17 -3.59
C GLU A 85 -12.01 1.30 -3.79
N LYS A 86 -12.89 2.23 -3.37
CA LYS A 86 -12.60 3.67 -3.43
C LYS A 86 -11.45 4.06 -2.52
N SER A 87 -11.45 3.60 -1.26
CA SER A 87 -10.34 3.85 -0.33
C SER A 87 -9.03 3.25 -0.83
N LYS A 88 -9.07 2.03 -1.39
CA LYS A 88 -7.91 1.39 -2.04
C LYS A 88 -7.37 2.25 -3.18
N ALA A 89 -8.22 2.71 -4.09
CA ALA A 89 -7.82 3.54 -5.22
C ALA A 89 -7.21 4.89 -4.76
N ALA A 90 -7.73 5.49 -3.69
CA ALA A 90 -7.17 6.70 -3.09
C ALA A 90 -5.75 6.46 -2.53
N LEU A 91 -5.54 5.33 -1.85
CA LEU A 91 -4.21 4.91 -1.35
C LEU A 91 -3.23 4.70 -2.50
N GLU A 92 -3.63 4.00 -3.56
CA GLU A 92 -2.81 3.73 -4.75
C GLU A 92 -2.44 5.03 -5.48
N ALA A 93 -3.42 5.92 -5.68
CA ALA A 93 -3.20 7.21 -6.33
C ALA A 93 -2.24 8.10 -5.52
N HIS A 94 -2.38 8.11 -4.19
CA HIS A 94 -1.48 8.89 -3.34
C HIS A 94 -0.07 8.28 -3.28
N ALA A 95 0.03 6.95 -3.22
CA ALA A 95 1.31 6.24 -3.31
C ALA A 95 2.05 6.59 -4.61
N GLU A 96 1.37 6.54 -5.76
CA GLU A 96 1.99 6.87 -7.04
C GLU A 96 2.37 8.35 -7.12
N LYS A 97 1.53 9.26 -6.60
CA LYS A 97 1.87 10.69 -6.51
C LYS A 97 3.14 10.93 -5.71
N LEU A 98 3.27 10.33 -4.52
CA LEU A 98 4.47 10.46 -3.67
C LEU A 98 5.70 9.92 -4.39
N LYS A 99 5.58 8.75 -5.05
CA LYS A 99 6.68 8.14 -5.80
C LYS A 99 7.12 8.99 -6.98
N ALA A 100 6.20 9.36 -7.86
CA ALA A 100 6.50 10.15 -9.05
C ALA A 100 7.11 11.51 -8.66
N SER A 101 6.56 12.16 -7.63
CA SER A 101 7.09 13.42 -7.13
C SER A 101 8.49 13.26 -6.55
N ALA A 102 8.74 12.23 -5.73
CA ALA A 102 10.05 12.00 -5.14
C ALA A 102 11.12 11.65 -6.19
N LEU A 103 10.79 10.83 -7.19
CA LEU A 103 11.70 10.48 -8.28
C LEU A 103 12.02 11.71 -9.15
N ALA A 104 11.03 12.52 -9.52
CA ALA A 104 11.26 13.72 -10.30
C ALA A 104 12.14 14.74 -9.55
N GLN A 105 11.94 14.91 -8.25
CA GLN A 105 12.77 15.79 -7.41
C GLN A 105 14.19 15.21 -7.21
N ALA A 106 14.30 13.89 -7.09
CA ALA A 106 15.60 13.23 -6.99
C ALA A 106 16.39 13.40 -8.30
N ASP A 107 15.75 13.23 -9.46
CA ASP A 107 16.36 13.48 -10.77
C ASP A 107 16.74 14.95 -10.97
N LEU A 108 15.97 15.90 -10.42
CA LEU A 108 16.33 17.32 -10.46
C LEU A 108 17.60 17.63 -9.66
N HIS A 109 17.76 17.01 -8.48
CA HIS A 109 18.85 17.33 -7.56
C HIS A 109 20.10 16.46 -7.71
N LEU A 110 19.93 15.21 -8.12
CA LEU A 110 20.96 14.19 -8.24
C LEU A 110 21.08 13.68 -9.69
N GLY A 111 20.43 14.33 -10.64
CA GLY A 111 20.52 13.99 -12.06
C GLY A 111 21.82 14.44 -12.72
N PRO A 112 21.97 14.12 -14.02
CA PRO A 112 23.13 14.51 -14.79
C PRO A 112 23.32 16.03 -14.84
N SER A 113 24.56 16.50 -14.71
CA SER A 113 24.94 17.90 -14.88
C SER A 113 25.86 18.08 -16.09
N SER A 114 25.49 18.97 -17.02
CA SER A 114 26.32 19.30 -18.18
C SER A 114 27.60 20.02 -17.78
N GLU A 115 27.50 20.95 -16.81
CA GLU A 115 28.62 21.74 -16.28
C GLU A 115 29.67 20.89 -15.56
N ARG A 116 29.25 19.75 -14.98
CA ARG A 116 30.12 18.85 -14.20
C ARG A 116 30.44 17.54 -14.91
N SER A 117 30.12 17.45 -16.21
CA SER A 117 30.20 16.22 -17.00
C SER A 117 31.57 15.53 -16.98
N ALA A 118 32.67 16.30 -17.06
CA ALA A 118 34.03 15.78 -16.98
C ALA A 118 34.33 15.14 -15.61
N LEU A 119 34.07 15.87 -14.53
CA LEU A 119 34.22 15.38 -13.15
C LEU A 119 33.36 14.15 -12.90
N HIS A 120 32.10 14.16 -13.36
CA HIS A 120 31.17 13.04 -13.27
C HIS A 120 31.71 11.79 -13.99
N SER A 121 32.42 11.97 -15.10
CA SER A 121 33.09 10.86 -15.79
C SER A 121 34.25 10.28 -14.98
N GLU A 122 35.05 11.12 -14.35
CA GLU A 122 36.15 10.69 -13.47
C GLU A 122 35.62 9.95 -12.23
N ILE A 123 34.56 10.48 -11.60
CA ILE A 123 33.91 9.83 -10.46
C ILE A 123 33.34 8.47 -10.85
N ARG A 124 32.68 8.33 -12.01
CA ARG A 124 32.22 7.01 -12.50
C ARG A 124 33.37 6.01 -12.65
N SER A 125 34.49 6.45 -13.23
CA SER A 125 35.69 5.63 -13.38
C SER A 125 36.27 5.22 -12.02
N TRP A 126 36.33 6.16 -11.07
CA TRP A 126 36.79 5.88 -9.71
C TRP A 126 35.86 4.91 -8.98
N VAL A 127 34.53 5.12 -9.01
CA VAL A 127 33.56 4.19 -8.40
C VAL A 127 33.72 2.79 -8.98
N ARG A 128 33.85 2.66 -10.32
CA ARG A 128 34.07 1.38 -11.00
C ARG A 128 35.34 0.68 -10.52
N GLU A 129 36.41 1.43 -10.29
CA GLU A 129 37.66 0.86 -9.77
C GLU A 129 37.49 0.36 -8.33
N GLN A 130 36.90 1.19 -7.47
CA GLN A 130 36.67 0.84 -6.06
C GLN A 130 35.71 -0.35 -5.89
N ALA A 131 34.69 -0.44 -6.75
CA ALA A 131 33.67 -1.50 -6.72
C ALA A 131 34.24 -2.93 -6.91
N LYS A 132 35.50 -3.08 -7.33
CA LYS A 132 36.16 -4.39 -7.49
C LYS A 132 36.46 -5.08 -6.17
N THR A 133 36.42 -4.36 -5.04
CA THR A 133 36.77 -4.91 -3.72
C THR A 133 35.73 -4.50 -2.67
N PRO A 134 35.52 -5.32 -1.62
CA PRO A 134 34.66 -4.94 -0.50
C PRO A 134 35.11 -3.65 0.20
N GLU A 135 36.42 -3.47 0.41
CA GLU A 135 36.98 -2.28 1.05
C GLU A 135 36.76 -1.03 0.20
N GLY A 136 36.92 -1.14 -1.13
CA GLY A 136 36.62 -0.04 -2.04
C GLY A 136 35.13 0.33 -2.04
N LEU A 137 34.22 -0.63 -1.91
CA LEU A 137 32.79 -0.31 -1.74
C LEU A 137 32.50 0.50 -0.47
N LEU A 138 33.23 0.25 0.63
CA LEU A 138 33.13 1.07 1.83
C LEU A 138 33.60 2.50 1.58
N GLN A 139 34.68 2.68 0.80
CA GLN A 139 35.15 4.00 0.40
C GLN A 139 34.12 4.73 -0.48
N VAL A 140 33.45 4.02 -1.39
CA VAL A 140 32.36 4.59 -2.21
C VAL A 140 31.22 5.07 -1.31
N LYS A 141 30.79 4.26 -0.33
CA LYS A 141 29.73 4.64 0.62
C LYS A 141 30.12 5.88 1.45
N GLN A 142 31.37 5.95 1.92
CA GLN A 142 31.85 7.10 2.67
C GLN A 142 31.89 8.35 1.79
N ALA A 143 32.46 8.26 0.59
CA ALA A 143 32.51 9.38 -0.35
C ALA A 143 31.11 9.86 -0.78
N MET A 144 30.16 8.94 -0.94
CA MET A 144 28.75 9.25 -1.22
C MET A 144 28.10 10.03 -0.08
N ALA A 145 28.42 9.71 1.18
CA ALA A 145 27.89 10.43 2.32
C ALA A 145 28.43 11.88 2.38
N ASP A 146 29.68 12.09 1.97
CA ASP A 146 30.37 13.37 2.08
C ASP A 146 30.23 14.27 0.84
N ASN A 147 29.93 13.70 -0.33
CA ASN A 147 30.00 14.41 -1.62
C ASN A 147 28.76 14.20 -2.51
N ASP A 148 28.09 15.30 -2.88
CA ASP A 148 26.89 15.29 -3.73
C ASP A 148 27.13 14.73 -5.13
N ASP A 149 28.32 14.86 -5.71
CA ASP A 149 28.61 14.32 -7.04
C ASP A 149 28.73 12.81 -7.04
N VAL A 150 29.28 12.23 -5.97
CA VAL A 150 29.34 10.77 -5.82
C VAL A 150 27.93 10.22 -5.66
N ALA A 151 27.10 10.87 -4.85
CA ALA A 151 25.68 10.53 -4.72
C ALA A 151 24.92 10.67 -6.05
N ALA A 152 25.15 11.75 -6.80
CA ALA A 152 24.55 11.95 -8.12
C ALA A 152 24.97 10.85 -9.11
N ILE A 153 26.26 10.50 -9.14
CA ILE A 153 26.75 9.41 -9.99
C ILE A 153 26.07 8.08 -9.68
N LEU A 154 25.94 7.72 -8.40
CA LEU A 154 25.23 6.51 -7.98
C LEU A 154 23.72 6.59 -8.24
N TRP A 155 23.15 7.80 -8.27
CA TRP A 155 21.73 7.99 -8.57
C TRP A 155 21.41 7.77 -10.06
N HIS A 156 22.13 8.44 -10.96
CA HIS A 156 21.73 8.54 -12.36
C HIS A 156 22.53 7.65 -13.32
N SER A 157 23.65 7.04 -12.89
CA SER A 157 24.48 6.23 -13.79
C SER A 157 23.89 4.82 -13.95
N PRO A 158 23.92 4.22 -15.14
CA PRO A 158 23.65 2.78 -15.29
C PRO A 158 24.66 1.91 -14.52
N SER A 159 24.21 0.79 -13.95
CA SER A 159 25.03 -0.08 -13.09
C SER A 159 26.32 -0.56 -13.76
N PHE A 160 26.30 -0.82 -15.06
CA PHE A 160 27.48 -1.25 -15.81
C PHE A 160 28.56 -0.16 -15.92
N LEU A 161 28.18 1.13 -15.90
CA LEU A 161 29.15 2.23 -15.94
C LEU A 161 29.89 2.41 -14.62
N VAL A 162 29.27 2.02 -13.50
CA VAL A 162 29.88 2.07 -12.17
C VAL A 162 30.41 0.71 -11.72
N GLY A 163 30.37 -0.31 -12.58
CA GLY A 163 30.95 -1.64 -12.30
C GLY A 163 30.23 -2.43 -11.22
N LEU A 164 28.96 -2.12 -10.94
CA LEU A 164 28.19 -2.73 -9.86
C LEU A 164 27.14 -3.69 -10.41
N ALA A 165 26.91 -4.80 -9.68
CA ALA A 165 25.74 -5.64 -9.92
C ALA A 165 24.45 -4.81 -9.73
N PRO A 166 23.40 -5.03 -10.55
CA PRO A 166 22.19 -4.20 -10.50
C PRO A 166 21.55 -4.09 -9.10
N SER A 167 21.49 -5.19 -8.35
CA SER A 167 20.92 -5.20 -6.99
C SER A 167 21.74 -4.38 -5.98
N VAL A 168 23.07 -4.47 -6.06
CA VAL A 168 23.98 -3.69 -5.20
C VAL A 168 23.89 -2.21 -5.56
N HIS A 169 23.84 -1.91 -6.85
CA HIS A 169 23.72 -0.54 -7.33
C HIS A 169 22.40 0.11 -6.90
N GLU A 170 21.28 -0.59 -7.01
CA GLU A 170 19.98 -0.09 -6.54
C GLU A 170 19.99 0.19 -5.03
N GLY A 171 20.64 -0.68 -4.24
CA GLY A 171 20.83 -0.43 -2.81
C GLY A 171 21.60 0.86 -2.55
N LEU A 172 22.74 1.07 -3.22
CA LEU A 172 23.54 2.29 -3.12
C LEU A 172 22.80 3.53 -3.60
N ARG A 173 21.98 3.41 -4.65
CA ARG A 173 21.13 4.49 -5.16
C ARG A 173 20.13 4.96 -4.10
N LEU A 174 19.48 4.03 -3.40
CA LEU A 174 18.55 4.34 -2.32
C LEU A 174 19.28 4.91 -1.09
N GLU A 175 20.46 4.37 -0.74
CA GLU A 175 21.32 4.92 0.32
C GLU A 175 21.78 6.36 0.00
N ALA A 176 22.14 6.65 -1.25
CA ALA A 176 22.51 7.98 -1.71
C ALA A 176 21.35 8.97 -1.52
N LEU A 177 20.15 8.58 -1.94
CA LEU A 177 18.95 9.38 -1.76
C LEU A 177 18.63 9.58 -0.28
N GLN A 178 18.72 8.52 0.54
CA GLN A 178 18.47 8.59 1.98
C GLN A 178 19.44 9.53 2.69
N SER A 179 20.73 9.46 2.34
CA SER A 179 21.78 10.28 2.96
C SER A 179 21.66 11.74 2.57
N ARG A 180 21.48 12.04 1.28
CA ARG A 180 21.54 13.41 0.75
C ARG A 180 20.19 14.13 0.68
N LYS A 181 19.10 13.37 0.55
CA LYS A 181 17.73 13.86 0.39
C LYS A 181 16.75 13.01 1.23
N PRO A 182 16.90 12.98 2.57
CA PRO A 182 16.13 12.11 3.45
C PRO A 182 14.61 12.29 3.32
N GLU A 183 14.14 13.50 3.05
CA GLU A 183 12.70 13.76 2.81
C GLU A 183 12.17 13.08 1.54
N LEU A 184 12.95 13.06 0.45
CA LEU A 184 12.56 12.38 -0.78
C LEU A 184 12.55 10.85 -0.60
N TYR A 185 13.54 10.33 0.14
CA TYR A 185 13.56 8.92 0.52
C TYR A 185 12.37 8.55 1.42
N ALA A 186 11.98 9.41 2.36
CA ALA A 186 10.80 9.22 3.19
C ALA A 186 9.52 9.16 2.32
N ASN A 187 9.38 10.02 1.32
CA ASN A 187 8.25 9.98 0.38
C ASN A 187 8.20 8.68 -0.43
N LEU A 188 9.35 8.18 -0.92
CA LEU A 188 9.40 6.87 -1.57
C LEU A 188 9.03 5.74 -0.61
N SER A 189 9.54 5.77 0.61
CA SER A 189 9.23 4.77 1.64
C SER A 189 7.74 4.77 2.00
N ASN A 190 7.15 5.96 2.16
CA ASN A 190 5.72 6.14 2.41
C ASN A 190 4.89 5.62 1.24
N SER A 191 5.30 5.90 -0.01
CA SER A 191 4.64 5.33 -1.19
C SER A 191 4.58 3.80 -1.15
N VAL A 192 5.71 3.13 -0.86
CA VAL A 192 5.77 1.68 -0.72
C VAL A 192 4.84 1.20 0.42
N GLY A 193 4.83 1.89 1.55
CA GLY A 193 3.95 1.61 2.67
C GLY A 193 2.47 1.66 2.30
N LEU A 194 2.06 2.69 1.55
CA LEU A 194 0.69 2.87 1.07
C LEU A 194 0.30 1.83 0.01
N ALA A 195 1.20 1.48 -0.91
CA ALA A 195 0.95 0.41 -1.88
C ALA A 195 0.76 -0.95 -1.19
N LYS A 196 1.58 -1.26 -0.18
CA LYS A 196 1.39 -2.46 0.66
C LYS A 196 0.06 -2.43 1.41
N LEU A 197 -0.35 -1.24 1.87
CA LEU A 197 -1.63 -1.07 2.54
C LEU A 197 -2.81 -1.31 1.59
N ALA A 198 -2.76 -0.78 0.37
CA ALA A 198 -3.76 -1.05 -0.67
C ALA A 198 -3.91 -2.57 -0.95
N GLY A 199 -2.81 -3.33 -0.91
CA GLY A 199 -2.86 -4.79 -0.97
C GLY A 199 -3.66 -5.45 0.16
N LYS A 200 -3.69 -4.85 1.37
CA LYS A 200 -4.56 -5.34 2.45
C LYS A 200 -6.04 -5.09 2.15
N TYR A 201 -6.38 -3.95 1.53
CA TYR A 201 -7.75 -3.67 1.11
C TYR A 201 -8.24 -4.71 0.10
N GLU A 202 -7.41 -5.07 -0.88
CA GLU A 202 -7.73 -6.12 -1.83
C GLU A 202 -8.02 -7.46 -1.13
N ALA A 203 -7.20 -7.83 -0.14
CA ALA A 203 -7.44 -9.04 0.66
C ALA A 203 -8.75 -8.94 1.48
N ALA A 204 -9.07 -7.77 2.03
CA ALA A 204 -10.31 -7.54 2.78
C ALA A 204 -11.55 -7.63 1.87
N ILE A 205 -11.52 -6.98 0.70
CA ILE A 205 -12.59 -6.98 -0.30
C ILE A 205 -12.99 -8.41 -0.69
N ARG A 206 -12.00 -9.28 -0.94
CA ARG A 206 -12.24 -10.70 -1.28
C ARG A 206 -12.96 -11.47 -0.17
N LYS A 207 -12.88 -11.01 1.08
CA LYS A 207 -13.54 -11.64 2.23
C LYS A 207 -14.95 -11.12 2.49
N VAL A 208 -15.34 -9.94 1.98
CA VAL A 208 -16.62 -9.30 2.31
C VAL A 208 -17.80 -10.18 1.89
N ALA A 209 -17.95 -10.45 0.59
CA ALA A 209 -19.09 -11.22 0.07
C ALA A 209 -19.24 -12.61 0.70
N PRO A 210 -18.21 -13.48 0.73
CA PRO A 210 -18.34 -14.82 1.30
C PRO A 210 -18.56 -14.82 2.83
N SER A 211 -18.27 -13.71 3.52
CA SER A 211 -18.55 -13.60 4.96
C SER A 211 -19.96 -13.08 5.25
N PHE A 212 -20.56 -12.33 4.32
CA PHE A 212 -21.81 -11.61 4.59
C PHE A 212 -23.05 -12.42 4.21
N TYR A 213 -23.02 -13.19 3.12
CA TYR A 213 -24.20 -13.89 2.61
C TYR A 213 -23.86 -15.15 1.82
N THR A 214 -24.84 -16.05 1.72
CA THR A 214 -24.80 -17.22 0.83
C THR A 214 -25.40 -16.83 -0.53
N PRO A 215 -24.65 -16.91 -1.64
CA PRO A 215 -25.11 -16.42 -2.95
C PRO A 215 -26.44 -17.05 -3.42
N SER A 216 -26.57 -18.37 -3.28
CA SER A 216 -27.77 -19.11 -3.71
C SER A 216 -29.03 -18.69 -2.95
N LEU A 217 -28.92 -18.23 -1.70
CA LEU A 217 -30.04 -17.72 -0.91
C LEU A 217 -30.36 -16.25 -1.26
N ALA A 218 -29.33 -15.43 -1.48
CA ALA A 218 -29.52 -14.03 -1.89
C ALA A 218 -30.20 -13.91 -3.27
N GLU A 219 -29.87 -14.80 -4.21
CA GLU A 219 -30.45 -14.84 -5.55
C GLU A 219 -31.91 -15.30 -5.57
N GLN A 220 -32.38 -16.01 -4.55
CA GLN A 220 -33.80 -16.39 -4.48
C GLN A 220 -34.72 -15.19 -4.28
N ALA A 221 -34.22 -14.08 -3.73
CA ALA A 221 -35.03 -12.89 -3.49
C ALA A 221 -35.53 -12.24 -4.80
N SER A 222 -34.80 -12.37 -5.91
CA SER A 222 -35.23 -11.85 -7.21
C SER A 222 -36.33 -12.68 -7.87
N LYS A 223 -36.64 -13.86 -7.32
CA LYS A 223 -37.73 -14.74 -7.79
C LYS A 223 -39.07 -14.42 -7.12
N ARG A 224 -39.13 -13.41 -6.25
CA ARG A 224 -40.36 -13.01 -5.57
C ARG A 224 -41.36 -12.48 -6.61
N VAL A 225 -42.53 -13.10 -6.65
CA VAL A 225 -43.68 -12.58 -7.41
C VAL A 225 -44.39 -11.54 -6.53
N GLU A 226 -44.52 -10.31 -7.02
CA GLU A 226 -45.35 -9.29 -6.40
C GLU A 226 -46.81 -9.55 -6.77
N ILE A 227 -47.70 -9.52 -5.77
CA ILE A 227 -49.16 -9.69 -5.91
C ILE A 227 -49.80 -8.34 -5.58
#